data_AF-T1KMF0-F1
#
_entry.id   AF-T1KMF0-F1
#
_cell.length_a   1.000
_cell.length_b   1.000
_cell.length_c   1.000
_cell.angle_alpha   90.00
_cell.angle_beta   90.00
_cell.angle_gamma   90.00
#
_symmetry.space_group_name_H-M   'P 1'
#
loop_
_entity.id
_entity.type
_entity.pdbx_description
1 polymer ?
#
loop_
_entity_poly.entity_id
_entity_poly.type
_entity_poly.pdbx_seq_one_letter_code
_entity_poly.pdbx_strand_id
1 'polypeptide(L)'
;MQRTNLTVGAFSVPFAEGFAEEDDQVVPKLESLKRWTDTLSDYGRFNLKFILPEAGQFGVLTETGYHDGVLGLLQAGKADMCLLPFSLDTQKAPGYFTSVVSEENFYIVSIRNLNKDHSAIISSLTSVTVIPLILAILAILILELIAVKCFKIEALNYLTLHHASA
;
A
#
# COMPACT_ATOMS: atom_id res chain seq x y z
N MET A 1 30.64 -40.33 0.57
CA MET A 1 31.18 -38.99 0.22
C MET A 1 30.76 -38.01 1.32
N GLN A 2 31.65 -37.10 1.70
CA GLN A 2 31.50 -36.19 2.85
C GLN A 2 30.58 -35.00 2.51
N ARG A 3 29.80 -34.51 3.49
CA ARG A 3 28.96 -33.30 3.34
C ARG A 3 29.80 -32.03 3.46
N THR A 4 29.43 -30.97 2.73
CA THR A 4 30.08 -29.65 2.76
C THR A 4 29.19 -28.63 3.48
N ASN A 5 29.76 -27.69 4.24
CA ASN A 5 28.97 -26.66 4.91
C ASN A 5 28.57 -25.57 3.91
N LEU A 6 27.32 -25.12 3.97
CA LEU A 6 26.79 -24.04 3.14
C LEU A 6 25.91 -23.11 3.98
N THR A 7 26.28 -21.84 4.03
CA THR A 7 25.57 -20.80 4.77
C THR A 7 24.68 -20.01 3.82
N VAL A 8 23.38 -19.96 4.13
CA VAL A 8 22.38 -19.29 3.31
C VAL A 8 21.90 -18.03 4.01
N GLY A 9 22.06 -16.87 3.36
CA GLY A 9 21.47 -15.61 3.79
C GLY A 9 19.96 -15.60 3.54
N ALA A 10 19.19 -15.36 4.61
CA ALA A 10 17.74 -15.21 4.60
C ALA A 10 17.36 -13.73 4.91
N PHE A 11 16.14 -13.28 4.57
CA PHE A 11 15.72 -11.86 4.66
C PHE A 11 14.40 -11.70 5.44
N SER A 12 14.15 -10.51 5.98
CA SER A 12 12.91 -10.15 6.68
C SER A 12 12.07 -9.07 5.96
N VAL A 13 10.86 -9.48 5.54
CA VAL A 13 9.64 -8.71 5.17
C VAL A 13 9.21 -8.80 3.69
N PRO A 14 8.04 -9.39 3.35
CA PRO A 14 7.10 -10.13 4.20
C PRO A 14 7.51 -11.60 4.36
N PHE A 15 8.70 -12.01 3.89
CA PHE A 15 9.20 -13.37 4.05
C PHE A 15 9.82 -13.68 5.43
N ALA A 16 9.81 -12.72 6.37
CA ALA A 16 10.25 -12.91 7.75
C ALA A 16 9.42 -14.00 8.47
N GLU A 17 8.13 -14.09 8.17
CA GLU A 17 7.24 -15.13 8.71
C GLU A 17 7.61 -16.53 8.22
N GLY A 18 8.45 -16.62 7.18
CA GLY A 18 8.94 -17.85 6.61
C GLY A 18 9.97 -18.58 7.47
N PHE A 19 10.59 -17.90 8.43
CA PHE A 19 11.65 -18.43 9.29
C PHE A 19 11.35 -18.17 10.77
N ALA A 20 11.84 -19.02 11.64
CA ALA A 20 11.76 -18.89 13.09
C ALA A 20 13.15 -19.07 13.69
N GLU A 21 13.36 -18.50 14.87
CA GLU A 21 14.56 -18.76 15.68
C GLU A 21 14.21 -19.88 16.67
N GLU A 22 14.88 -21.02 16.53
CA GLU A 22 14.75 -22.20 17.39
C GLU A 22 16.16 -22.62 17.83
N ASP A 23 16.39 -22.76 19.14
CA ASP A 23 17.69 -23.17 19.71
C ASP A 23 18.89 -22.36 19.18
N ASP A 24 18.77 -21.03 19.15
CA ASP A 24 19.76 -20.07 18.60
C ASP A 24 20.10 -20.30 17.11
N GLN A 25 19.23 -20.99 16.38
CA GLN A 25 19.35 -21.22 14.94
C GLN A 25 18.14 -20.69 14.20
N VAL A 26 18.39 -20.14 13.02
CA VAL A 26 17.32 -19.76 12.10
C VAL A 26 16.89 -21.00 11.33
N VAL A 27 15.60 -21.33 11.41
CA VAL A 27 14.99 -22.50 10.74
C VAL A 27 13.78 -22.10 9.89
N PRO A 28 13.54 -22.80 8.77
CA PRO A 28 12.35 -22.54 7.93
C PRO A 28 11.07 -22.99 8.64
N LYS A 29 10.06 -22.13 8.66
CA LYS A 29 8.72 -22.38 9.23
C LYS A 29 7.74 -22.94 8.19
N LEU A 30 7.79 -22.44 6.96
CA LEU A 30 6.88 -22.84 5.88
C LEU A 30 7.26 -24.22 5.32
N GLU A 31 6.25 -25.07 5.04
CA GLU A 31 6.47 -26.41 4.49
C GLU A 31 7.22 -26.37 3.15
N SER A 32 6.94 -25.38 2.31
CA SER A 32 7.64 -25.16 1.04
C SER A 32 9.14 -24.88 1.24
N LEU A 33 9.48 -24.04 2.22
CA LEU A 33 10.87 -23.72 2.56
C LEU A 33 11.59 -24.93 3.19
N LYS A 34 10.90 -25.72 4.02
CA LYS A 34 11.43 -26.97 4.58
C LYS A 34 11.78 -27.96 3.45
N ARG A 35 10.82 -28.22 2.55
CA ARG A 35 11.04 -29.12 1.40
C ARG A 35 12.17 -28.66 0.49
N TRP A 36 12.28 -27.36 0.25
CA TRP A 36 13.38 -26.79 -0.53
C TRP A 36 14.73 -27.00 0.17
N THR A 37 14.79 -26.76 1.48
CA THR A 37 15.98 -26.96 2.32
C THR A 37 16.44 -28.41 2.27
N ASP A 38 15.53 -29.36 2.46
CA ASP A 38 15.81 -30.79 2.39
C ASP A 38 16.33 -31.18 1.00
N THR A 39 15.68 -30.70 -0.06
CA THR A 39 16.08 -30.99 -1.45
C THR A 39 17.49 -30.47 -1.74
N LEU A 40 17.80 -29.24 -1.32
CA LEU A 40 19.13 -28.64 -1.51
C LEU A 40 20.20 -29.39 -0.70
N SER A 41 19.90 -29.71 0.57
CA SER A 41 20.79 -30.45 1.45
C SER A 41 21.10 -31.83 0.88
N ASP A 42 20.12 -32.55 0.35
CA ASP A 42 20.30 -33.89 -0.19
C ASP A 42 20.98 -33.89 -1.56
N TYR A 43 20.54 -33.02 -2.48
CA TYR A 43 21.08 -32.95 -3.83
C TYR A 43 22.54 -32.48 -3.82
N GLY A 44 22.82 -31.39 -3.10
CA GLY A 44 24.16 -30.83 -2.98
C GLY A 44 25.03 -31.48 -1.91
N ARG A 45 24.45 -32.34 -1.06
CA ARG A 45 25.09 -32.92 0.13
C ARG A 45 25.63 -31.84 1.06
N PHE A 46 24.82 -30.83 1.33
CA PHE A 46 25.19 -29.69 2.16
C PHE A 46 24.69 -29.81 3.60
N ASN A 47 25.50 -29.36 4.55
CA ASN A 47 25.02 -28.98 5.88
C ASN A 47 24.60 -27.51 5.82
N LEU A 48 23.30 -27.26 5.84
CA LEU A 48 22.74 -25.92 5.67
C LEU A 48 22.69 -25.19 7.02
N LYS A 49 23.08 -23.92 7.01
CA LYS A 49 22.86 -22.98 8.10
C LYS A 49 22.23 -21.71 7.55
N PHE A 50 21.14 -21.24 8.17
CA PHE A 50 20.54 -19.97 7.80
C PHE A 50 21.03 -18.85 8.70
N ILE A 51 21.21 -17.66 8.13
CA ILE A 51 21.50 -16.44 8.87
C ILE A 51 20.58 -15.32 8.40
N LEU A 52 20.10 -14.51 9.35
CA LEU A 52 19.28 -13.33 9.08
C LEU A 52 20.11 -12.06 9.28
N PRO A 53 19.96 -11.02 8.45
CA PRO A 53 20.56 -9.73 8.71
C PRO A 53 19.81 -9.04 9.85
N GLU A 54 20.54 -8.24 10.64
CA GLU A 54 20.00 -7.57 11.83
C GLU A 54 18.76 -6.70 11.53
N ALA A 55 18.82 -5.92 10.45
CA ALA A 55 17.73 -5.05 10.03
C ALA A 55 16.69 -5.73 9.13
N GLY A 56 16.86 -7.03 8.85
CA GLY A 56 15.95 -7.77 7.97
C GLY A 56 15.97 -7.36 6.50
N GLN A 57 16.87 -6.48 6.07
CA GLN A 57 16.85 -5.84 4.75
C GLN A 57 17.79 -6.48 3.71
N PHE A 58 17.75 -5.98 2.48
CA PHE A 58 18.45 -6.59 1.33
C PHE A 58 19.88 -6.10 1.36
N GLY A 59 20.03 -4.81 1.59
CA GLY A 59 21.30 -4.10 1.67
C GLY A 59 21.16 -2.80 0.90
N VAL A 60 21.75 -1.74 1.43
CA VAL A 60 21.80 -0.43 0.79
C VAL A 60 23.12 -0.30 0.04
N LEU A 61 23.03 0.05 -1.23
CA LEU A 61 24.21 0.26 -2.05
C LEU A 61 24.95 1.54 -1.63
N THR A 62 26.23 1.39 -1.30
CA THR A 62 27.13 2.52 -1.05
C THR A 62 28.21 2.62 -2.14
N GLU A 63 29.07 3.63 -2.05
CA GLU A 63 30.22 3.79 -2.97
C GLU A 63 31.12 2.54 -3.00
N THR A 64 31.31 1.89 -1.86
CA THR A 64 32.18 0.70 -1.69
C THR A 64 31.42 -0.63 -1.72
N GLY A 65 30.13 -0.62 -2.09
CA GLY A 65 29.28 -1.82 -2.16
C GLY A 65 28.28 -1.92 -1.01
N TYR A 66 27.92 -3.14 -0.63
CA TYR A 66 26.93 -3.42 0.40
C TYR A 66 27.60 -3.76 1.73
N HIS A 67 27.15 -3.14 2.81
CA HIS A 67 27.69 -3.36 4.17
C HIS A 67 26.63 -3.77 5.19
N ASP A 68 25.37 -3.85 4.76
CA ASP A 68 24.22 -4.23 5.56
C ASP A 68 23.29 -5.16 4.77
N GLY A 69 22.29 -5.72 5.45
CA GLY A 69 21.35 -6.65 4.83
C GLY A 69 21.99 -7.96 4.36
N VAL A 70 21.24 -8.74 3.58
CA VAL A 70 21.71 -10.01 3.01
C VAL A 70 22.88 -9.81 2.04
N LEU A 71 22.86 -8.75 1.23
CA LEU A 71 23.95 -8.42 0.31
C LEU A 71 25.22 -8.05 1.07
N GLY A 72 25.13 -7.35 2.21
CA GLY A 72 26.28 -7.12 3.08
C GLY A 72 26.84 -8.41 3.69
N LEU A 73 25.97 -9.36 4.06
CA LEU A 73 26.41 -10.69 4.53
C LEU A 73 27.16 -11.48 3.45
N LEU A 74 26.67 -11.44 2.20
CA LEU A 74 27.36 -12.05 1.05
C LEU A 74 28.70 -11.36 0.78
N GLN A 75 28.72 -10.03 0.75
CA GLN A 75 29.94 -9.25 0.50
C GLN A 75 31.02 -9.49 1.57
N ALA A 76 30.61 -9.66 2.83
CA ALA A 76 31.51 -9.97 3.94
C ALA A 76 31.94 -11.46 4.00
N GLY A 77 31.43 -12.31 3.10
CA GLY A 77 31.70 -13.75 3.12
C GLY A 77 31.09 -14.48 4.33
N LYS A 78 30.04 -13.91 4.94
CA LYS A 78 29.29 -14.53 6.04
C LYS A 78 28.17 -15.43 5.55
N ALA A 79 27.64 -15.17 4.35
CA ALA A 79 26.75 -16.05 3.61
C ALA A 79 27.42 -16.49 2.30
N ASP A 80 27.17 -17.73 1.89
CA ASP A 80 27.68 -18.31 0.64
C ASP A 80 26.68 -18.15 -0.51
N MET A 81 25.38 -18.14 -0.21
CA MET A 81 24.31 -17.85 -1.17
C MET A 81 23.12 -17.18 -0.50
N CYS A 82 22.21 -16.63 -1.30
CA CYS A 82 20.91 -16.14 -0.82
C CYS A 82 19.77 -16.76 -1.63
N LEU A 83 18.63 -16.99 -0.98
CA LEU A 83 17.41 -17.49 -1.63
C LEU A 83 16.38 -16.37 -1.71
N LEU A 84 16.61 -15.42 -2.62
CA LEU A 84 15.75 -14.26 -2.76
C LEU A 84 15.51 -13.93 -4.23
N PRO A 85 14.29 -13.50 -4.59
CA PRO A 85 14.07 -12.90 -5.90
C PRO A 85 14.90 -11.62 -5.96
N PHE A 86 15.97 -11.65 -6.74
CA PHE A 86 16.78 -10.50 -7.07
C PHE A 86 16.57 -10.14 -8.52
N SER A 87 16.43 -8.84 -8.77
CA SER A 87 16.47 -8.33 -10.13
C SER A 87 17.90 -8.45 -10.66
N LEU A 88 18.06 -8.93 -11.90
CA LEU A 88 19.38 -9.14 -12.51
C LEU A 88 20.15 -7.84 -12.75
N ASP A 89 19.48 -6.70 -12.71
CA ASP A 89 20.07 -5.36 -12.80
C ASP A 89 20.58 -4.81 -11.45
N THR A 90 20.56 -5.62 -10.39
CA THR A 90 21.12 -5.24 -9.08
C THR A 90 22.58 -4.83 -9.23
N GLN A 91 22.87 -3.56 -8.96
CA GLN A 91 24.21 -3.00 -9.12
C GLN A 91 25.17 -3.53 -8.06
N LYS A 92 26.42 -3.82 -8.46
CA LYS A 92 27.49 -4.33 -7.58
C LYS A 92 27.06 -5.55 -6.74
N ALA A 93 26.16 -6.39 -7.26
CA ALA A 93 25.73 -7.60 -6.57
C ALA A 93 26.95 -8.47 -6.20
N PRO A 94 27.12 -8.86 -4.93
CA PRO A 94 28.20 -9.75 -4.53
C PRO A 94 27.98 -11.15 -5.08
N GLY A 95 29.00 -11.71 -5.75
CA GLY A 95 28.96 -13.06 -6.32
C GLY A 95 28.37 -13.10 -7.74
N TYR A 96 27.70 -14.21 -8.06
CA TYR A 96 27.13 -14.47 -9.39
C TYR A 96 25.67 -14.90 -9.26
N PHE A 97 24.84 -14.46 -10.20
CA PHE A 97 23.47 -14.95 -10.31
C PHE A 97 23.44 -16.34 -10.94
N THR A 98 22.50 -17.16 -10.50
CA THR A 98 22.11 -18.37 -11.22
C THR A 98 21.37 -17.99 -12.52
N SER A 99 21.04 -18.99 -13.34
CA SER A 99 20.07 -18.78 -14.43
C SER A 99 18.76 -18.19 -13.89
N VAL A 100 18.07 -17.40 -14.73
CA VAL A 100 16.77 -16.80 -14.41
C VAL A 100 15.78 -17.90 -14.04
N VAL A 101 15.22 -17.79 -12.84
CA VAL A 101 14.26 -18.77 -12.29
C VAL A 101 12.81 -18.35 -12.59
N SER A 102 12.56 -17.05 -12.73
CA SER A 102 11.24 -16.48 -13.02
C SER A 102 11.40 -15.14 -13.74
N GLU A 103 10.53 -14.87 -14.71
CA GLU A 103 10.36 -13.54 -15.31
C GLU A 103 9.15 -12.86 -14.65
N GLU A 104 9.39 -11.77 -13.92
CA GLU A 104 8.35 -11.03 -13.23
C GLU A 104 8.16 -9.62 -13.82
N ASN A 105 6.91 -9.16 -13.82
CA ASN A 105 6.56 -7.80 -14.21
C ASN A 105 6.17 -6.99 -12.97
N PHE A 106 6.54 -5.70 -12.95
CA PHE A 106 6.10 -4.79 -11.89
C PHE A 106 4.63 -4.41 -12.10
N TYR A 107 3.77 -4.75 -11.13
CA TYR A 107 2.36 -4.38 -11.12
C TYR A 107 2.08 -3.29 -10.10
N ILE A 108 1.35 -2.26 -10.50
CA ILE A 108 0.81 -1.26 -9.57
C ILE A 108 -0.49 -1.81 -9.00
N VAL A 109 -0.47 -2.20 -7.73
CA VAL A 109 -1.67 -2.59 -6.99
C VAL A 109 -2.25 -1.34 -6.33
N SER A 110 -3.51 -1.05 -6.62
CA SER A 110 -4.26 0.03 -5.96
C SER A 110 -5.58 -0.50 -5.44
N ILE A 111 -5.96 -0.03 -4.25
CA ILE A 111 -7.27 -0.32 -3.66
C ILE A 111 -8.14 0.90 -3.90
N ARG A 112 -9.30 0.69 -4.52
CA ARG A 112 -10.25 1.78 -4.76
C ARG A 112 -10.77 2.28 -3.42
N ASN A 113 -10.57 3.57 -3.13
CA ASN A 113 -11.24 4.22 -2.01
C ASN A 113 -12.74 4.38 -2.35
N LEU A 114 -13.58 3.60 -1.69
CA LEU A 114 -15.04 3.62 -1.86
C LEU A 114 -15.74 4.57 -0.88
N ASN A 115 -14.99 5.39 -0.13
CA ASN A 115 -15.58 6.34 0.80
C ASN A 115 -16.45 7.36 0.06
N LYS A 116 -17.78 7.23 0.22
CA LYS A 116 -18.81 8.09 -0.38
C LYS A 116 -19.12 9.32 0.45
N ASP A 117 -18.58 9.43 1.67
CA ASP A 117 -18.91 10.51 2.61
C ASP A 117 -18.34 11.86 2.15
N HIS A 118 -17.37 11.84 1.23
CA HIS A 118 -16.86 13.01 0.51
C HIS A 118 -17.47 13.08 -0.90
N SER A 119 -18.79 12.94 -1.01
CA SER A 119 -19.44 13.10 -2.31
C SER A 119 -19.23 14.54 -2.82
N ALA A 120 -18.91 14.68 -4.10
CA ALA A 120 -18.80 15.98 -4.78
C ALA A 120 -20.07 16.84 -4.62
N ILE A 121 -21.20 16.22 -4.28
CA ILE A 121 -22.48 16.87 -3.99
C ILE A 121 -22.38 17.70 -2.70
N ILE A 122 -21.78 17.18 -1.63
CA ILE A 122 -21.61 17.94 -0.37
C ILE A 122 -20.68 19.13 -0.59
N SER A 123 -19.56 18.91 -1.29
CA SER A 123 -18.63 19.99 -1.70
C SER A 123 -19.33 21.10 -2.49
N SER A 124 -20.24 20.73 -3.40
CA SER A 124 -21.03 21.67 -4.20
C SER A 124 -22.14 22.37 -3.39
N LEU A 125 -22.78 21.69 -2.44
CA LEU A 125 -23.78 22.30 -1.54
C LEU A 125 -23.18 23.23 -0.48
N THR A 126 -21.94 22.97 -0.05
CA THR A 126 -21.19 23.90 0.81
C THR A 126 -20.50 25.02 0.04
N SER A 127 -20.66 25.08 -1.30
CA SER A 127 -20.17 26.17 -2.12
C SER A 127 -20.72 27.51 -1.61
N VAL A 128 -19.86 28.52 -1.62
CA VAL A 128 -20.15 29.92 -1.24
C VAL A 128 -21.36 30.48 -2.00
N THR A 129 -21.81 29.85 -3.09
CA THR A 129 -22.98 30.24 -3.88
C THR A 129 -24.32 29.70 -3.39
N VAL A 130 -24.38 28.55 -2.72
CA VAL A 130 -25.66 27.91 -2.31
C VAL A 130 -26.22 28.54 -1.04
N ILE A 131 -25.36 28.93 -0.10
CA ILE A 131 -25.76 29.56 1.16
C ILE A 131 -26.44 30.93 0.92
N PRO A 132 -25.90 31.85 0.10
CA PRO A 132 -26.57 33.10 -0.24
C PRO A 132 -27.90 32.91 -0.97
N LEU A 133 -28.01 31.88 -1.82
CA LEU A 133 -29.24 31.58 -2.54
C LEU A 133 -30.37 31.16 -1.57
N ILE A 134 -30.07 30.28 -0.61
CA ILE A 134 -31.04 29.86 0.41
C ILE A 134 -31.46 31.05 1.28
N LEU A 135 -30.51 31.91 1.66
CA LEU A 135 -30.82 33.12 2.44
C LEU A 135 -31.69 34.11 1.64
N ALA A 136 -31.45 34.26 0.34
CA ALA A 136 -32.28 35.10 -0.53
C ALA A 136 -33.72 34.57 -0.63
N ILE A 137 -33.89 33.26 -0.82
CA ILE A 137 -35.23 32.62 -0.83
C ILE A 137 -35.93 32.83 0.51
N LEU A 138 -35.23 32.63 1.62
CA LEU A 138 -35.79 32.83 2.97
C LEU A 138 -36.22 34.29 3.19
N ALA A 139 -35.40 35.26 2.76
CA ALA A 139 -35.73 36.68 2.85
C ALA A 139 -36.98 37.05 2.05
N ILE A 140 -37.14 36.49 0.84
CA ILE A 140 -38.33 36.69 0.01
C ILE A 140 -39.57 36.16 0.72
N LEU A 141 -39.52 34.93 1.25
CA LEU A 141 -40.65 34.31 1.96
C LEU A 141 -41.05 35.10 3.22
N ILE A 142 -40.06 35.62 3.97
CA ILE A 142 -40.32 36.46 5.15
C ILE A 142 -40.99 37.77 4.73
N LEU A 143 -40.50 38.43 3.68
CA LEU A 143 -41.10 39.65 3.15
C LEU A 143 -42.54 39.42 2.67
N GLU A 144 -42.80 38.30 2.01
CA GLU A 144 -44.14 37.91 1.57
C GLU A 144 -45.09 37.69 2.75
N LEU A 145 -44.65 36.99 3.80
CA LEU A 145 -45.42 36.81 5.04
C LEU A 145 -45.71 38.14 5.73
N ILE A 146 -44.72 39.04 5.82
CA ILE A 146 -44.89 40.38 6.38
C ILE A 146 -45.88 41.16 5.51
N ALA A 147 -45.79 41.09 4.19
CA ALA A 147 -46.69 41.80 3.28
C ALA A 147 -48.14 41.34 3.46
N VAL A 148 -48.38 40.03 3.49
CA VAL A 148 -49.71 39.46 3.72
C VAL A 148 -50.26 39.87 5.08
N LYS A 149 -49.43 39.83 6.14
CA LYS A 149 -49.85 40.10 7.51
C LYS A 149 -50.04 41.59 7.82
N CYS A 150 -49.15 42.45 7.34
CA CYS A 150 -49.17 43.90 7.61
C CYS A 150 -50.09 44.67 6.65
N PHE A 151 -50.17 44.27 5.39
CA PHE A 151 -51.00 44.98 4.40
C PHE A 151 -52.40 44.39 4.22
N LYS A 152 -52.75 43.29 4.91
CA LYS A 152 -54.08 42.64 4.83
C LYS A 152 -54.53 42.56 3.36
N ILE A 153 -53.72 41.91 2.52
CA ILE A 153 -53.94 41.79 1.07
C ILE A 153 -55.10 40.81 0.78
N GLU A 154 -56.26 41.03 1.38
CA GLU A 154 -57.55 40.51 0.89
C GLU A 154 -58.06 41.34 -0.30
N ALA A 155 -57.49 42.54 -0.54
CA ALA A 155 -57.95 43.46 -1.57
C ALA A 155 -57.38 43.23 -2.99
N LEU A 156 -56.28 42.47 -3.16
CA LEU A 156 -55.67 42.31 -4.49
C LEU A 156 -56.40 41.28 -5.38
N ASN A 157 -57.19 40.37 -4.79
CA ASN A 157 -58.02 39.43 -5.56
C ASN A 157 -59.36 40.03 -6.02
N TYR A 158 -59.79 41.18 -5.49
CA TYR A 158 -61.06 41.80 -5.89
C TYR A 158 -60.92 42.72 -7.11
N LEU A 159 -59.75 43.29 -7.37
CA LEU A 159 -59.53 44.23 -8.48
C LEU A 159 -59.28 43.53 -9.82
N THR A 160 -58.77 42.29 -9.82
CA THR A 160 -58.50 41.50 -11.03
C THR A 160 -59.73 40.80 -11.61
N LEU A 161 -60.79 40.61 -10.82
CA LEU A 161 -62.04 40.00 -11.31
C LEU A 161 -63.04 41.00 -11.92
N HIS A 162 -62.94 42.30 -11.63
CA HIS A 162 -63.91 43.29 -12.12
C HIS A 162 -63.49 44.07 -13.38
N HIS A 163 -62.28 43.87 -13.89
CA HIS A 163 -61.85 44.44 -15.19
C HIS A 163 -61.99 43.49 -16.38
N ALA A 164 -62.57 42.30 -16.18
CA ALA A 164 -62.87 41.35 -17.26
C ALA A 164 -64.36 41.34 -17.70
N SER A 165 -65.19 42.26 -17.20
CA SER A 165 -66.60 42.38 -17.64
C SER A 165 -67.06 43.84 -17.73
N ALA A 166 -66.72 44.51 -18.84
CA ALA A 166 -67.49 45.57 -19.47
C ALA A 166 -66.97 45.79 -20.89
#